data_AF-A0A3M0K607-F1
#
_entry.id   AF-A0A3M0K607-F1
#
_cell.length_a   1.000
_cell.length_b   1.000
_cell.length_c   1.000
_cell.angle_alpha   90.00
_cell.angle_beta   90.00
_cell.angle_gamma   90.00
#
_symmetry.space_group_name_H-M   'P 1'
#
loop_
_entity.id
_entity.type
_entity.pdbx_description
1 polymer ?
#
loop_
_entity_poly.entity_id
_entity_poly.type
_entity_poly.pdbx_seq_one_letter_code
_entity_poly.pdbx_strand_id
1 'polypeptide(L)'
;MAVRGTYCPELAFAQVAYGAAAASFLGGMRWGFALPENSPAKPDWLNLANGTVPPLLACQALLFKDVTQGVVMLTLALGIALHYDISLLPAYPRWFKILRVVGTAVMVLSLLATVALKSFLEGEQSDDRKVRQNAN
;
A
#
# COMPACT_ATOMS: atom_id res chain seq x y z
N MET A 1 24.05 18.83 13.68
CA MET A 1 23.38 17.67 14.30
C MET A 1 23.66 16.47 13.44
N ALA A 2 24.38 15.47 13.95
CA ALA A 2 24.64 14.24 13.23
C ALA A 2 23.30 13.51 13.03
N VAL A 3 22.80 13.48 11.79
CA VAL A 3 21.68 12.62 11.40
C VAL A 3 22.21 11.18 11.47
N ARG A 4 22.11 10.54 12.63
CA ARG A 4 22.13 9.08 12.65
C ARG A 4 20.87 8.63 11.94
N GLY A 5 21.01 7.88 10.85
CA GLY A 5 19.89 7.30 10.12
C GLY A 5 19.21 6.23 10.97
N THR A 6 18.43 6.64 11.96
CA THR A 6 17.67 5.73 12.82
C THR A 6 16.30 5.46 12.20
N TYR A 7 15.92 4.19 12.19
CA TYR A 7 14.57 3.76 11.82
C TYR A 7 13.57 4.27 12.86
N CYS A 8 12.55 5.01 12.42
CA CYS A 8 11.46 5.49 13.28
C CYS A 8 10.22 4.60 13.04
N PRO A 9 9.88 3.68 13.97
CA PRO A 9 8.75 2.76 13.79
C PRO A 9 7.40 3.49 13.64
N GLU A 10 7.24 4.65 14.29
CA GLU A 10 6.04 5.48 14.18
C GLU A 10 5.89 6.04 12.76
N LEU A 11 6.99 6.43 12.12
CA LEU A 11 6.97 6.92 10.75
C LEU A 11 6.65 5.81 9.76
N ALA A 12 7.21 4.62 9.98
CA ALA A 12 6.92 3.44 9.16
C ALA A 12 5.44 3.02 9.29
N PHE A 13 4.90 3.05 10.51
CA PHE A 13 3.46 2.84 10.74
C PHE A 13 2.61 3.92 10.06
N ALA A 14 2.98 5.20 10.19
CA ALA A 14 2.27 6.30 9.54
C ALA A 14 2.23 6.13 8.02
N GLN A 15 3.29 5.59 7.43
CA GLN A 15 3.34 5.30 6.00
C GLN A 15 2.39 4.17 5.59
N VAL A 16 2.28 3.11 6.39
CA VAL A 16 1.28 2.04 6.16
C VAL A 16 -0.14 2.58 6.37
N ALA A 17 -0.37 3.41 7.39
CA ALA A 17 -1.64 4.07 7.66
C ALA A 17 -2.09 4.99 6.52
N TYR A 18 -1.18 5.84 6.04
CA TYR A 18 -1.41 6.67 4.86
C TYR A 18 -1.73 5.79 3.66
N GLY A 19 -1.02 4.67 3.53
CA GLY A 19 -1.23 3.72 2.46
C GLY A 19 -2.62 3.07 2.47
N ALA A 20 -3.06 2.62 3.64
CA ALA A 20 -4.40 2.07 3.83
C ALA A 20 -5.49 3.12 3.56
N ALA A 21 -5.31 4.35 4.04
CA ALA A 21 -6.26 5.45 3.79
C ALA A 21 -6.38 5.75 2.28
N ALA A 22 -5.25 5.83 1.57
CA ALA A 22 -5.24 6.01 0.13
C ALA A 22 -5.96 4.86 -0.58
N ALA A 23 -5.76 3.61 -0.17
CA ALA A 23 -6.48 2.45 -0.70
C ALA A 23 -8.00 2.53 -0.47
N SER A 24 -8.46 3.06 0.67
CA SER A 24 -9.88 3.29 0.95
C SER A 24 -10.52 4.30 -0.01
N PHE A 25 -9.80 5.38 -0.39
CA PHE A 25 -10.28 6.32 -1.40
C PHE A 25 -10.51 5.64 -2.77
N LEU A 26 -9.71 4.62 -3.10
CA LEU A 26 -9.83 3.89 -4.37
C LEU A 26 -11.15 3.14 -4.45
N GLY A 27 -11.54 2.51 -3.34
CA GLY A 27 -12.85 1.88 -3.21
C GLY A 27 -13.99 2.87 -3.40
N GLY A 28 -13.90 4.01 -2.71
CA GLY A 28 -14.89 5.08 -2.80
C GLY A 28 -15.06 5.62 -4.23
N MET A 29 -13.96 5.81 -4.97
CA MET A 29 -14.02 6.21 -6.39
C MET A 29 -14.79 5.20 -7.25
N ARG A 30 -14.58 3.89 -7.02
CA ARG A 30 -15.24 2.83 -7.79
C ARG A 30 -16.73 2.75 -7.51
N TRP A 31 -17.13 2.89 -6.25
CA TRP A 31 -18.53 3.03 -5.86
C TRP A 31 -19.17 4.28 -6.48
N GLY A 32 -18.45 5.41 -6.45
CA GLY A 32 -18.91 6.66 -7.06
C GLY A 32 -19.12 6.56 -8.58
N PHE A 33 -18.24 5.85 -9.28
CA PHE A 33 -18.35 5.64 -10.72
C PHE A 33 -19.55 4.78 -11.11
N ALA A 34 -20.09 3.97 -10.20
CA ALA A 34 -21.27 3.13 -10.43
C ALA A 34 -22.62 3.82 -10.17
N LEU A 35 -22.63 5.05 -9.62
CA LEU A 35 -23.84 5.79 -9.28
C LEU A 35 -24.66 6.30 -10.49
N PRO A 36 -24.04 6.84 -11.57
CA PRO A 36 -24.81 7.36 -12.69
C PRO A 36 -25.59 6.25 -13.43
N GLU A 37 -26.85 6.51 -13.81
CA GLU A 37 -27.70 5.54 -14.51
C GLU A 37 -27.08 5.03 -15.82
N ASN A 38 -26.34 5.90 -16.53
CA ASN A 38 -25.65 5.59 -17.78
C ASN A 38 -24.19 5.19 -17.57
N SER A 39 -23.81 4.78 -16.35
CA SER A 39 -22.43 4.40 -16.08
C SER A 39 -22.02 3.17 -16.89
N PRO A 40 -20.83 3.17 -17.52
CA PRO A 40 -20.28 1.98 -18.14
C PRO A 40 -19.88 0.92 -17.11
N ALA A 41 -19.80 1.28 -15.83
CA ALA A 41 -19.53 0.40 -14.70
C ALA A 41 -20.79 0.26 -13.85
N LYS A 42 -21.66 -0.68 -14.20
CA LYS A 42 -22.92 -0.87 -13.49
C LYS A 42 -22.67 -1.26 -12.02
N PRO A 43 -23.64 -1.05 -11.12
CA PRO A 43 -23.57 -1.50 -9.74
C PRO A 43 -23.85 -3.01 -9.64
N ASP A 44 -23.09 -3.82 -10.38
CA ASP A 44 -23.12 -5.27 -10.29
C ASP A 44 -22.22 -5.76 -9.15
N TRP A 45 -22.53 -6.96 -8.64
CA TRP A 45 -21.87 -7.50 -7.44
C TRP A 45 -20.35 -7.57 -7.59
N LEU A 46 -19.86 -7.93 -8.78
CA LEU A 46 -18.43 -8.02 -9.06
C LEU A 46 -17.75 -6.65 -8.98
N ASN A 47 -18.36 -5.62 -9.55
CA ASN A 47 -17.81 -4.27 -9.53
C ASN A 47 -17.81 -3.66 -8.12
N LEU A 48 -18.89 -3.87 -7.36
CA LEU A 48 -19.02 -3.42 -5.97
C LEU A 48 -18.08 -4.17 -5.03
N ALA A 49 -17.97 -5.49 -5.16
CA ALA A 49 -17.03 -6.30 -4.38
C ALA A 49 -15.58 -5.87 -4.64
N ASN A 50 -15.23 -5.59 -5.89
CA ASN A 50 -13.90 -5.05 -6.24
C ASN A 50 -13.67 -3.62 -5.70
N GLY A 51 -14.74 -2.87 -5.43
CA GLY A 51 -14.68 -1.58 -4.74
C GLY A 51 -14.54 -1.67 -3.22
N THR A 52 -14.73 -2.86 -2.62
CA THR A 52 -14.80 -3.01 -1.15
C THR A 52 -13.72 -3.96 -0.62
N VAL A 53 -13.50 -5.10 -1.28
CA VAL A 53 -12.59 -6.15 -0.80
C VAL A 53 -11.13 -5.67 -0.76
N PRO A 54 -10.55 -5.06 -1.80
CA PRO A 54 -9.17 -4.60 -1.73
C PRO A 54 -8.94 -3.51 -0.66
N PRO A 55 -9.81 -2.48 -0.51
CA PRO A 55 -9.74 -1.54 0.60
C PRO A 55 -9.80 -2.19 2.00
N LEU A 56 -10.67 -3.19 2.20
CA LEU A 56 -10.76 -3.89 3.48
C LEU A 56 -9.47 -4.66 3.78
N LEU A 57 -8.89 -5.33 2.78
CA LEU A 57 -7.58 -5.98 2.90
C LEU A 57 -6.48 -4.96 3.23
N ALA A 58 -6.51 -3.79 2.60
CA ALA A 58 -5.58 -2.70 2.89
C ALA A 58 -5.74 -2.17 4.33
N CYS A 59 -6.96 -2.01 4.84
CA CYS A 59 -7.19 -1.61 6.24
C CYS A 59 -6.73 -2.69 7.23
N GLN A 60 -6.86 -3.98 6.88
CA GLN A 60 -6.35 -5.09 7.68
C GLN A 60 -4.83 -5.01 7.89
N ALA A 61 -4.10 -4.35 6.99
CA ALA A 61 -2.66 -4.10 7.12
C ALA A 61 -2.29 -3.37 8.43
N LEU A 62 -3.20 -2.55 8.96
CA LEU A 62 -2.99 -1.76 10.19
C LEU A 62 -3.05 -2.59 11.46
N LEU A 63 -3.56 -3.81 11.38
CA LEU A 63 -3.70 -4.71 12.53
C LEU A 63 -2.46 -5.59 12.74
N PHE A 64 -1.50 -5.57 11.82
CA PHE A 64 -0.23 -6.28 11.99
C PHE A 64 0.72 -5.52 12.92
N LYS A 65 1.36 -6.26 13.82
CA LYS A 65 2.41 -5.72 14.69
C LYS A 65 3.71 -5.44 13.92
N ASP A 66 4.01 -6.25 12.92
CA ASP A 66 5.17 -6.04 12.05
C ASP A 66 4.78 -5.24 10.81
N VAL A 67 5.45 -4.09 10.63
CA VAL A 67 5.30 -3.20 9.47
C VAL A 67 5.53 -3.97 8.16
N THR A 68 6.46 -4.92 8.12
CA THR A 68 6.75 -5.71 6.92
C THR A 68 5.51 -6.49 6.47
N GLN A 69 4.77 -7.09 7.40
CA GLN A 69 3.54 -7.82 7.09
C GLN A 69 2.44 -6.87 6.59
N GLY A 70 2.31 -5.70 7.24
CA GLY A 70 1.40 -4.65 6.79
C GLY A 70 1.70 -4.17 5.37
N VAL A 71 2.97 -3.92 5.05
CA VAL A 71 3.42 -3.51 3.71
C VAL A 71 3.12 -4.58 2.66
N VAL A 72 3.36 -5.86 2.97
CA VAL A 72 3.03 -6.97 2.04
C VAL A 72 1.53 -7.02 1.77
N MET A 73 0.70 -6.98 2.83
CA MET A 73 -0.76 -6.99 2.68
C MET A 73 -1.25 -5.81 1.84
N LEU A 74 -0.73 -4.61 2.13
CA LEU A 74 -1.09 -3.40 1.42
C LEU A 74 -0.66 -3.44 -0.05
N THR A 75 0.54 -3.97 -0.34
CA THR A 75 1.04 -4.13 -1.71
C THR A 75 0.17 -5.10 -2.51
N LEU A 76 -0.24 -6.22 -1.90
CA LEU A 76 -1.16 -7.17 -2.52
C LEU A 76 -2.53 -6.54 -2.79
N ALA A 77 -3.10 -5.84 -1.81
CA ALA A 77 -4.38 -5.14 -1.96
C ALA A 77 -4.34 -4.09 -3.09
N LEU A 78 -3.28 -3.29 -3.14
CA LEU A 78 -3.06 -2.29 -4.20
C LEU A 78 -2.88 -2.93 -5.58
N GLY A 79 -2.15 -4.05 -5.65
CA GLY A 79 -1.96 -4.80 -6.90
C GLY A 79 -3.27 -5.37 -7.44
N ILE A 80 -4.10 -5.96 -6.56
CA ILE A 80 -5.43 -6.48 -6.92
C ILE A 80 -6.33 -5.34 -7.40
N ALA A 81 -6.37 -4.21 -6.67
CA ALA A 81 -7.15 -3.03 -7.05
C ALA A 81 -6.71 -2.48 -8.41
N LEU A 82 -5.40 -2.35 -8.65
CA LEU A 82 -4.86 -1.86 -9.91
C LEU A 82 -5.17 -2.80 -11.08
N HIS A 83 -5.03 -4.12 -10.87
CA HIS A 83 -5.35 -5.12 -11.89
C HIS A 83 -6.82 -4.97 -12.33
N TYR A 84 -7.74 -4.86 -11.38
CA TYR A 84 -9.17 -4.74 -11.69
C TYR A 84 -9.59 -3.38 -12.26
N ASP A 85 -8.88 -2.30 -11.92
CA ASP A 85 -9.12 -1.00 -12.55
C ASP A 85 -8.66 -0.95 -14.01
N ILE A 86 -7.63 -1.72 -14.38
CA ILE A 86 -7.14 -1.82 -15.75
C ILE A 86 -7.94 -2.85 -16.57
N SER A 87 -8.17 -4.04 -16.00
CA SER A 87 -8.72 -5.20 -16.71
C SER A 87 -10.24 -5.16 -16.87
N LEU A 88 -11.00 -4.81 -15.81
CA LEU A 88 -12.47 -4.87 -15.87
C LEU A 88 -13.13 -3.60 -16.39
N LEU A 89 -12.41 -2.47 -16.42
CA LEU A 89 -12.96 -1.19 -16.84
C LEU A 89 -12.20 -0.61 -18.03
N PRO A 90 -12.46 -1.13 -19.26
CA PRO A 90 -11.98 -0.47 -20.47
C PRO A 90 -12.50 0.98 -20.57
N ALA A 91 -13.64 1.27 -19.93
CA ALA A 91 -14.32 2.56 -19.97
C ALA A 91 -13.63 3.72 -19.22
N TYR A 92 -12.61 3.48 -18.40
CA TYR A 92 -11.90 4.60 -17.78
C TYR A 92 -11.13 5.43 -18.82
N PRO A 93 -11.19 6.78 -18.75
CA PRO A 93 -10.35 7.64 -19.56
C PRO A 93 -8.88 7.27 -19.43
N ARG A 94 -8.14 7.36 -20.53
CA ARG A 94 -6.72 6.96 -20.58
C ARG A 94 -5.85 7.69 -19.55
N TRP A 95 -6.11 8.99 -19.32
CA TRP A 95 -5.40 9.78 -18.31
C TRP A 95 -5.55 9.20 -16.91
N PHE A 96 -6.75 8.71 -16.57
CA PHE A 96 -7.04 8.13 -15.27
C PHE A 96 -6.28 6.81 -15.10
N LYS A 97 -6.28 5.93 -16.10
CA LYS A 97 -5.50 4.68 -16.05
C LYS A 97 -4.01 4.93 -15.82
N ILE A 98 -3.43 5.91 -16.50
CA ILE A 98 -2.03 6.30 -16.32
C ILE A 98 -1.81 6.78 -14.87
N LEU A 99 -2.67 7.66 -14.37
CA LEU A 99 -2.62 8.13 -12.99
C LEU A 99 -2.67 6.98 -11.98
N ARG A 100 -3.57 6.00 -12.19
CA ARG A 100 -3.70 4.81 -11.34
C ARG A 100 -2.42 3.97 -11.32
N VAL A 101 -1.84 3.71 -12.49
CA VAL A 101 -0.60 2.93 -12.60
C VAL A 101 0.56 3.65 -11.92
N VAL A 102 0.79 4.92 -12.26
CA VAL A 102 1.90 5.71 -11.72
C VAL A 102 1.75 5.90 -10.21
N GLY A 103 0.55 6.27 -9.75
CA GLY A 103 0.28 6.47 -8.32
C GLY A 103 0.50 5.21 -7.50
N THR A 104 -0.03 4.07 -7.96
CA THR A 104 0.18 2.79 -7.28
C THR A 104 1.64 2.36 -7.32
N ALA A 105 2.35 2.56 -8.43
CA ALA A 105 3.78 2.25 -8.51
C ALA A 105 4.62 3.07 -7.53
N VAL A 106 4.42 4.39 -7.48
CA VAL A 106 5.12 5.28 -6.53
C VAL A 106 4.84 4.87 -5.09
N MET A 107 3.59 4.54 -4.79
CA MET A 107 3.16 4.12 -3.46
C MET A 107 3.80 2.78 -3.05
N VAL A 108 3.78 1.77 -3.92
CA VAL A 108 4.41 0.47 -3.67
C VAL A 108 5.92 0.63 -3.51
N LEU A 109 6.58 1.39 -4.38
CA LEU A 109 8.01 1.66 -4.27
C LEU A 109 8.37 2.34 -2.95
N SER A 110 7.55 3.30 -2.52
CA SER A 110 7.73 3.98 -1.23
C SER A 110 7.60 2.99 -0.06
N LEU A 111 6.58 2.13 -0.06
CA LEU A 111 6.39 1.11 0.98
C LEU A 111 7.55 0.10 1.02
N LEU A 112 8.02 -0.34 -0.15
CA LEU A 112 9.18 -1.24 -0.26
C LEU A 112 10.46 -0.59 0.24
N ALA A 113 10.67 0.70 -0.06
CA ALA A 113 11.82 1.45 0.46
C ALA A 113 11.82 1.50 2.00
N THR A 114 10.64 1.62 2.63
CA THR A 114 10.50 1.62 4.09
C THR A 114 10.85 0.28 4.71
N VAL A 115 10.43 -0.83 4.11
CA VAL A 115 10.83 -2.17 4.55
C VAL A 115 12.33 -2.40 4.33
N ALA A 116 12.87 -1.99 3.18
CA ALA A 116 14.29 -2.12 2.88
C ALA A 116 15.15 -1.36 3.90
N LEU A 117 14.74 -0.14 4.27
CA LEU A 117 15.42 0.66 5.29
C LEU A 117 15.35 0.01 6.67
N LYS A 118 14.19 -0.52 7.07
CA LYS A 118 14.03 -1.30 8.31
C LYS A 118 15.03 -2.47 8.35
N SER A 119 15.07 -3.27 7.28
CA SER A 119 15.94 -4.45 7.20
C SER A 119 17.43 -4.10 7.21
N PHE A 120 17.83 -3.02 6.52
CA PHE A 120 19.22 -2.57 6.53
C PHE A 120 19.69 -2.15 7.93
N LEU A 121 18.86 -1.41 8.66
CA LEU A 121 19.18 -0.91 10.00
C LEU A 121 19.13 -1.99 11.08
N GLU A 122 18.18 -2.93 10.99
CA GLU A 122 18.16 -4.13 11.84
C GLU A 122 19.42 -4.99 11.63
N GLY A 123 19.91 -5.05 10.38
CA GLY A 123 21.16 -5.73 10.02
C GLY A 123 22.39 -5.12 10.71
N GLU A 124 22.58 -3.81 10.56
CA GLU A 124 23.68 -3.05 11.19
C GLU A 124 23.68 -3.21 12.73
N GLN A 125 22.50 -3.11 13.36
CA GLN A 125 22.39 -3.23 14.82
C GLN A 125 22.70 -4.65 15.33
N SER A 126 22.38 -5.67 14.54
CA SER A 126 22.70 -7.06 14.84
C SER A 126 24.21 -7.33 14.76
N ASP A 127 24.88 -6.73 13.78
CA ASP A 127 26.34 -6.87 13.60
C ASP A 127 27.12 -6.19 14.73
N ASP A 128 26.78 -4.93 15.05
CA ASP A 128 27.41 -4.18 16.14
C ASP A 128 27.26 -4.89 17.50
N ARG A 129 26.10 -5.51 17.74
CA ARG A 129 25.86 -6.31 18.95
C ARG A 129 26.78 -7.51 19.03
N LYS A 130 27.01 -8.23 17.93
CA LYS A 130 27.91 -9.40 17.89
C LYS A 130 29.36 -8.99 18.13
N VAL A 131 29.82 -7.90 17.51
CA VAL A 131 31.17 -7.36 17.71
C VAL A 131 31.41 -7.05 19.20
N ARG A 132 30.45 -6.39 19.86
CA ARG A 132 30.55 -6.06 21.30
C ARG A 132 30.56 -7.29 22.21
N GLN A 133 29.85 -8.37 21.85
CA GLN A 133 29.87 -9.62 22.63
C GLN A 133 31.19 -10.38 22.49
N ASN A 134 31.84 -10.33 21.32
CA ASN A 134 33.12 -11.00 21.08
C ASN A 134 34.33 -10.25 21.69
N ALA A 135 34.15 -9.00 22.12
CA ALA A 135 35.18 -8.16 22.70
C ALA A 135 35.23 -8.19 24.24
N ASN A 136 34.29 -8.88 24.90
CA ASN A 136 34.22 -9.11 26.35
C ASN A 136 34.49 -10.59 26.67
#